data_AF-A0A059AB87-F1
#
_entry.id   AF-A0A059AB87-F1
#
_cell.length_a   1.000
_cell.length_b   1.000
_cell.length_c   1.000
_cell.angle_alpha   90.00
_cell.angle_beta   90.00
_cell.angle_gamma   90.00
#
_symmetry.space_group_name_H-M   'P 1'
#
loop_
_entity.id
_entity.type
_entity.pdbx_description
1 polymer ?
#
loop_
_entity_poly.entity_id
_entity_poly.type
_entity_poly.pdbx_seq_one_letter_code
_entity_poly.pdbx_strand_id
1 'polypeptide(L)'
;NARRGGRHYVPDRVRTETYRTAIMRHQSSIAGKVVVDVGCGTGILSIFCAQAGAKRVYAVDASDIAVQANEVVKANNLSDTVIVLHGRVEDVEIDEEVDVIISEWMGYLLLYESMLGSVITARDRWLKPGGLILPSNATLYMAPVTHSDRYSDSIDFWRNVYGIDMSAMLPLAKQCAFEEPCIETISGENVLTWPHVVKHVDCYTVTLGELESVTTKYKFKSMMRAPLHGFAFWFDVEFNGPATSPTSNQVSSSFIESSNNQSTDVSQRKKRANPSEALVLSTAPEDPPTHWQQTMVYFYDPIDLEQDQLIDGSLTLTQSKENRRFMNIHLEYT
;
A
#
# COMPACT_ATOMS: atom_id res chain seq x y z
N ASN A 1 -9.81 8.02 27.89
CA ASN A 1 -8.54 8.69 27.52
C ASN A 1 -7.68 7.74 26.71
N ALA A 2 -7.89 7.76 25.40
CA ALA A 2 -7.16 6.95 24.43
C ALA A 2 -5.65 7.17 24.56
N ARG A 3 -4.91 6.12 24.93
CA ARG A 3 -3.47 6.10 24.76
C ARG A 3 -3.22 5.94 23.26
N ARG A 4 -3.09 7.06 22.57
CA ARG A 4 -2.36 7.11 21.30
C ARG A 4 -0.95 6.62 21.63
N GLY A 5 -0.68 5.34 21.37
CA GLY A 5 0.70 4.85 21.25
C GLY A 5 1.44 5.82 20.34
N GLY A 6 2.64 6.24 20.76
CA GLY A 6 3.41 7.22 20.02
C GLY A 6 3.58 6.75 18.58
N ARG A 7 2.83 7.34 17.65
CA ARG A 7 3.10 7.22 16.22
C ARG A 7 4.47 7.84 16.02
N HIS A 8 5.51 7.02 16.02
CA HIS A 8 6.79 7.42 15.47
C HIS A 8 6.49 7.87 14.03
N TYR A 9 6.60 9.16 13.78
CA TYR A 9 6.47 9.73 12.45
C TYR A 9 7.60 9.11 11.61
N VAL A 10 7.29 8.07 10.85
CA VAL A 10 8.16 7.55 9.81
C VAL A 10 8.01 8.55 8.67
N PRO A 11 9.02 9.41 8.38
CA PRO A 11 8.95 10.26 7.22
C PRO A 11 8.86 9.34 6.01
N ASP A 12 7.74 9.37 5.29
CA ASP A 12 7.48 8.38 4.24
C ASP A 12 8.23 8.70 2.94
N ARG A 13 9.55 8.61 3.05
CA ARG A 13 10.51 8.76 1.97
C ARG A 13 10.35 7.64 0.95
N VAL A 14 10.05 6.42 1.41
CA VAL A 14 9.87 5.25 0.53
C VAL A 14 8.73 5.53 -0.43
N ARG A 15 7.52 5.84 0.07
CA ARG A 15 6.38 6.22 -0.77
C ARG A 15 6.72 7.36 -1.70
N THR A 16 7.18 8.48 -1.15
CA THR A 16 7.35 9.72 -1.93
C THR A 16 8.41 9.56 -3.04
N GLU A 17 9.50 8.85 -2.76
CA GLU A 17 10.55 8.59 -3.76
C GLU A 17 10.11 7.55 -4.80
N THR A 18 9.33 6.54 -4.42
CA THR A 18 8.78 5.58 -5.38
C THR A 18 7.83 6.26 -6.35
N TYR A 19 6.92 7.12 -5.90
CA TYR A 19 6.08 7.93 -6.79
C TYR A 19 6.90 8.84 -7.71
N ARG A 20 7.92 9.53 -7.17
CA ARG A 20 8.82 10.35 -7.99
C ARG A 20 9.51 9.53 -9.07
N THR A 21 10.00 8.35 -8.72
CA THR A 21 10.65 7.41 -9.65
C THR A 21 9.66 6.93 -10.69
N ALA A 22 8.41 6.60 -10.31
CA ALA A 22 7.36 6.18 -11.23
C ALA A 22 7.06 7.24 -12.28
N ILE A 23 6.85 8.49 -11.83
CA ILE A 23 6.61 9.65 -12.70
C ILE A 23 7.75 9.83 -13.69
N MET A 24 9.01 9.76 -13.23
CA MET A 24 10.17 9.94 -14.10
C MET A 24 10.38 8.77 -15.07
N ARG A 25 10.07 7.53 -14.68
CA ARG A 25 10.09 6.37 -15.60
C ARG A 25 9.05 6.50 -16.71
N HIS A 26 7.90 7.09 -16.40
CA HIS A 26 6.81 7.34 -17.34
C HIS A 26 6.86 8.74 -17.97
N GLN A 27 8.01 9.43 -17.91
CA GLN A 27 8.13 10.81 -18.41
C GLN A 27 7.67 10.97 -19.86
N SER A 28 7.97 10.01 -20.74
CA SER A 28 7.52 10.02 -22.14
C SER A 28 5.99 10.00 -22.30
N SER A 29 5.29 9.43 -21.33
CA SER A 29 3.83 9.35 -21.28
C SER A 29 3.20 10.53 -20.52
N ILE A 30 4.00 11.39 -19.90
CA ILE A 30 3.56 12.57 -19.11
C ILE A 30 3.92 13.88 -19.81
N ALA A 31 5.07 13.95 -20.48
CA ALA A 31 5.55 15.16 -21.13
C ALA A 31 4.56 15.64 -22.21
N GLY A 32 4.14 16.91 -22.12
CA GLY A 32 3.15 17.51 -23.01
C GLY A 32 1.72 17.01 -22.81
N LYS A 33 1.45 16.21 -21.77
CA LYS A 33 0.14 15.60 -21.49
C LYS A 33 -0.62 16.29 -20.38
N VAL A 34 -1.92 15.98 -20.29
CA VAL A 34 -2.83 16.47 -19.25
C VAL A 34 -2.95 15.42 -18.16
N VAL A 35 -2.69 15.82 -16.92
CA VAL A 35 -2.67 14.95 -15.75
C VAL A 35 -3.75 15.38 -14.76
N VAL A 36 -4.38 14.42 -14.09
CA VAL A 36 -5.14 14.68 -12.85
C VAL A 36 -4.48 13.96 -11.68
N ASP A 37 -4.28 14.70 -10.60
CA ASP A 37 -3.76 14.22 -9.31
C ASP A 37 -4.94 14.16 -8.33
N VAL A 38 -5.42 12.95 -8.03
CA VAL A 38 -6.59 12.70 -7.19
C VAL A 38 -6.16 12.58 -5.73
N GLY A 39 -6.70 13.43 -4.87
CA GLY A 39 -6.28 13.51 -3.47
C GLY A 39 -4.88 14.11 -3.35
N CYS A 40 -4.65 15.26 -4.01
CA CYS A 40 -3.31 15.81 -4.20
C CYS A 40 -2.62 16.21 -2.89
N GLY A 41 -3.36 16.38 -1.79
CA GLY A 41 -2.84 16.80 -0.50
C GLY A 41 -2.07 18.10 -0.61
N THR A 42 -0.75 18.03 -0.38
CA THR A 42 0.14 19.21 -0.49
C THR A 42 0.53 19.55 -1.94
N GLY A 43 0.11 18.78 -2.92
CA GLY A 43 0.43 18.95 -4.35
C GLY A 43 1.80 18.40 -4.76
N ILE A 44 2.45 17.59 -3.92
CA ILE A 44 3.81 17.09 -4.21
C ILE A 44 3.88 16.23 -5.49
N LEU A 45 2.90 15.37 -5.72
CA LEU A 45 2.84 14.53 -6.94
C LEU A 45 2.55 15.38 -8.17
N SER A 46 1.62 16.34 -8.04
CA SER A 46 1.36 17.34 -9.07
C SER A 46 2.61 18.10 -9.51
N ILE A 47 3.47 18.50 -8.56
CA ILE A 47 4.73 19.17 -8.85
C ILE A 47 5.71 18.23 -9.56
N PHE A 48 5.80 16.96 -9.17
CA PHE A 48 6.62 15.99 -9.89
C PHE A 48 6.14 15.77 -11.34
N CYS A 49 4.82 15.72 -11.57
CA CYS A 49 4.27 15.64 -12.92
C CYS A 49 4.60 16.89 -13.76
N ALA A 50 4.51 18.09 -13.17
CA ALA A 50 4.93 19.32 -13.83
C ALA A 50 6.43 19.31 -14.16
N GLN A 51 7.29 18.83 -13.24
CA GLN A 51 8.73 18.66 -13.48
C GLN A 51 9.03 17.62 -14.56
N ALA A 52 8.19 16.59 -14.71
CA ALA A 52 8.28 15.63 -15.82
C ALA A 52 7.82 16.23 -17.17
N GLY A 53 7.33 17.47 -17.18
CA GLY A 53 6.96 18.20 -18.40
C GLY A 53 5.49 18.11 -18.76
N ALA A 54 4.60 17.77 -17.81
CA ALA A 54 3.16 17.81 -18.04
C ALA A 54 2.74 19.18 -18.60
N LYS A 55 1.85 19.17 -19.60
CA LYS A 55 1.27 20.40 -20.18
C LYS A 55 0.37 21.09 -19.15
N ARG A 56 -0.37 20.29 -18.38
CA ARG A 56 -1.28 20.75 -17.34
C ARG A 56 -1.49 19.66 -16.30
N VAL A 57 -1.62 20.05 -15.05
CA VAL A 57 -1.98 19.16 -13.94
C VAL A 57 -3.18 19.72 -13.20
N TYR A 58 -4.27 18.96 -13.11
CA TYR A 58 -5.40 19.25 -12.25
C TYR A 58 -5.19 18.56 -10.91
N ALA A 59 -4.87 19.33 -9.87
CA ALA A 59 -4.60 18.83 -8.53
C ALA A 59 -5.88 18.93 -7.69
N VAL A 60 -6.58 17.81 -7.47
CA VAL A 60 -7.89 17.79 -6.82
C VAL A 60 -7.76 17.31 -5.37
N ASP A 61 -8.23 18.09 -4.41
CA ASP A 61 -8.35 17.66 -3.01
C ASP A 61 -9.59 18.27 -2.37
N ALA A 62 -10.29 17.48 -1.57
CA ALA A 62 -11.55 17.87 -0.93
C ALA A 62 -11.36 18.57 0.42
N SER A 63 -10.14 18.56 0.97
CA SER A 63 -9.83 19.15 2.26
C SER A 63 -9.16 20.51 2.13
N ASP A 64 -9.17 21.28 3.23
CA ASP A 64 -8.60 22.62 3.27
C ASP A 64 -7.10 22.68 2.89
N ILE A 65 -6.40 21.53 2.89
CA ILE A 65 -5.01 21.43 2.43
C ILE A 65 -4.83 21.90 0.99
N ALA A 66 -5.88 21.87 0.16
CA ALA A 66 -5.88 22.41 -1.19
C ALA A 66 -5.49 23.91 -1.22
N VAL A 67 -5.80 24.65 -0.16
CA VAL A 67 -5.39 26.06 -0.01
C VAL A 67 -3.86 26.13 0.12
N GLN A 68 -3.26 25.28 0.95
CA GLN A 68 -1.79 25.21 1.07
C GLN A 68 -1.14 24.65 -0.18
N ALA A 69 -1.75 23.68 -0.87
CA ALA A 69 -1.24 23.16 -2.14
C ALA A 69 -1.10 24.27 -3.19
N ASN A 70 -2.08 25.17 -3.27
CA ASN A 70 -2.00 26.36 -4.11
C ASN A 70 -0.80 27.25 -3.77
N GLU A 71 -0.54 27.48 -2.48
CA GLU A 71 0.62 28.27 -2.04
C GLU A 71 1.95 27.57 -2.36
N VAL A 72 2.03 26.25 -2.22
CA VAL A 72 3.20 25.46 -2.60
C VAL A 72 3.43 25.55 -4.12
N VAL A 73 2.39 25.42 -4.94
CA VAL A 73 2.48 25.56 -6.40
C VAL A 73 3.00 26.95 -6.81
N LYS A 74 2.45 28.01 -6.19
CA LYS A 74 2.91 29.40 -6.44
C LYS A 74 4.37 29.59 -6.04
N ALA A 75 4.77 29.11 -4.86
CA ALA A 75 6.14 29.23 -4.37
C ALA A 75 7.17 28.53 -5.28
N ASN A 76 6.74 27.56 -6.07
CA ASN A 76 7.58 26.84 -7.03
C ASN A 76 7.45 27.37 -8.48
N ASN A 77 6.74 28.48 -8.71
CA ASN A 77 6.50 29.08 -10.03
C ASN A 77 5.81 28.14 -11.02
N LEU A 78 4.87 27.31 -10.53
CA LEU A 78 4.16 26.32 -11.35
C LEU A 78 2.67 26.64 -11.56
N SER A 79 2.22 27.84 -11.22
CA SER A 79 0.81 28.24 -11.31
C SER A 79 0.25 28.24 -12.74
N ASP A 80 1.09 28.34 -13.76
CA ASP A 80 0.67 28.25 -15.17
C ASP A 80 0.44 26.80 -15.62
N THR A 81 0.95 25.82 -14.87
CA THR A 81 0.90 24.38 -15.21
C THR A 81 -0.01 23.61 -14.27
N VAL A 82 0.03 23.87 -12.97
CA VAL A 82 -0.73 23.15 -11.95
C VAL A 82 -1.91 24.00 -11.50
N ILE A 83 -3.12 23.48 -11.73
CA ILE A 83 -4.40 24.08 -11.33
C ILE A 83 -4.94 23.27 -10.16
N VAL A 84 -5.02 23.88 -8.98
CA VAL A 84 -5.57 23.22 -7.80
C VAL A 84 -7.08 23.44 -7.73
N LEU A 85 -7.84 22.34 -7.64
CA LEU A 85 -9.28 22.33 -7.52
C LEU A 85 -9.65 21.87 -6.10
N HIS A 86 -10.18 22.80 -5.29
CA HIS A 86 -10.66 22.48 -3.94
C HIS A 86 -12.09 21.92 -4.02
N GLY A 87 -12.21 20.61 -3.87
CA GLY A 87 -13.49 19.90 -3.97
C GLY A 87 -13.29 18.39 -4.10
N ARG A 88 -14.38 17.64 -4.03
CA ARG A 88 -14.36 16.19 -4.27
C ARG A 88 -14.24 15.91 -5.77
N VAL A 89 -13.56 14.83 -6.13
CA VAL A 89 -13.45 14.39 -7.54
C VAL A 89 -14.83 14.19 -8.18
N GLU A 90 -15.80 13.77 -7.39
CA GLU A 90 -17.18 13.55 -7.79
C GLU A 90 -17.93 14.87 -8.11
N ASP A 91 -17.48 16.01 -7.59
CA ASP A 91 -18.17 17.31 -7.72
C ASP A 91 -17.44 18.33 -8.60
N VAL A 92 -16.11 18.22 -8.72
CA VAL A 92 -15.34 19.16 -9.56
C VAL A 92 -15.55 18.84 -11.04
N GLU A 93 -15.41 19.86 -11.88
CA GLU A 93 -15.50 19.75 -13.32
C GLU A 93 -14.14 20.04 -13.97
N ILE A 94 -13.80 19.20 -14.95
CA ILE A 94 -12.63 19.35 -15.82
C ILE A 94 -13.17 19.25 -17.25
N ASP A 95 -13.13 20.36 -17.99
CA ASP A 95 -13.71 20.47 -19.33
C ASP A 95 -12.79 19.88 -20.44
N GLU A 96 -12.00 18.85 -20.11
CA GLU A 96 -11.20 18.10 -21.07
C GLU A 96 -10.87 16.68 -20.55
N GLU A 97 -10.62 15.75 -21.48
CA GLU A 97 -10.12 14.42 -21.12
C GLU A 97 -8.64 14.47 -20.71
N VAL A 98 -8.25 13.62 -19.76
CA VAL A 98 -6.89 13.51 -19.24
C VAL A 98 -6.16 12.30 -19.81
N ASP A 99 -4.85 12.43 -19.99
CA ASP A 99 -4.00 11.35 -20.46
C ASP A 99 -3.46 10.50 -19.31
N VAL A 100 -3.37 11.07 -18.10
CA VAL A 100 -2.77 10.44 -16.91
C VAL A 100 -3.61 10.73 -15.67
N ILE A 101 -3.89 9.68 -14.90
CA ILE A 101 -4.35 9.77 -13.51
C ILE A 101 -3.20 9.37 -12.61
N ILE A 102 -2.90 10.18 -11.61
CA ILE A 102 -2.01 9.81 -10.52
C ILE A 102 -2.73 10.00 -9.19
N SER A 103 -2.51 9.09 -8.25
CA SER A 103 -3.09 9.21 -6.92
C SER A 103 -2.32 8.38 -5.90
N GLU A 104 -2.21 8.93 -4.70
CA GLU A 104 -1.84 8.21 -3.49
C GLU A 104 -3.14 7.87 -2.76
N TRP A 105 -3.78 6.78 -3.21
CA TRP A 105 -5.13 6.43 -2.78
C TRP A 105 -5.17 5.35 -1.71
N MET A 106 -4.04 4.70 -1.42
CA MET A 106 -4.00 3.49 -0.60
C MET A 106 -4.27 3.82 0.85
N GLY A 107 -5.17 3.05 1.45
CA GLY A 107 -5.46 3.11 2.88
C GLY A 107 -4.75 2.01 3.67
N TYR A 108 -5.05 1.90 4.97
CA TYR A 108 -4.65 0.72 5.74
C TYR A 108 -5.38 -0.51 5.20
N LEU A 109 -4.77 -1.70 5.32
CA LEU A 109 -5.30 -2.93 4.72
C LEU A 109 -5.61 -2.75 3.21
N LEU A 110 -4.88 -1.86 2.53
CA LEU A 110 -5.10 -1.32 1.18
C LEU A 110 -6.41 -0.52 0.99
N LEU A 111 -7.52 -1.03 1.52
CA LEU A 111 -8.88 -0.60 1.19
C LEU A 111 -9.53 0.28 2.27
N TYR A 112 -9.06 0.23 3.53
CA TYR A 112 -9.66 0.97 4.64
C TYR A 112 -9.22 2.44 4.62
N GLU A 113 -10.18 3.37 4.60
CA GLU A 113 -9.95 4.81 4.33
C GLU A 113 -9.33 5.11 2.96
N SER A 114 -9.37 4.16 2.02
CA SER A 114 -8.82 4.36 0.68
C SER A 114 -9.63 5.35 -0.17
N MET A 115 -8.95 6.02 -1.09
CA MET A 115 -9.55 6.91 -2.10
C MET A 115 -9.77 6.22 -3.46
N LEU A 116 -9.69 4.88 -3.51
CA LEU A 116 -9.82 4.11 -4.76
C LEU A 116 -11.15 4.40 -5.48
N GLY A 117 -12.24 4.65 -4.73
CA GLY A 117 -13.54 5.00 -5.32
C GLY A 117 -13.50 6.32 -6.13
N SER A 118 -12.78 7.32 -5.64
CA SER A 118 -12.59 8.58 -6.35
C SER A 118 -11.63 8.42 -7.54
N VAL A 119 -10.63 7.54 -7.44
CA VAL A 119 -9.77 7.18 -8.59
C VAL A 119 -10.59 6.50 -9.70
N ILE A 120 -11.48 5.56 -9.35
CA ILE A 120 -12.41 4.92 -10.28
C ILE A 120 -13.30 5.98 -10.95
N THR A 121 -13.81 6.94 -10.18
CA THR A 121 -14.63 8.02 -10.73
C THR A 121 -13.84 8.92 -11.68
N ALA A 122 -12.61 9.31 -11.34
CA ALA A 122 -11.75 10.07 -12.25
C ALA A 122 -11.44 9.30 -13.54
N ARG A 123 -11.19 7.98 -13.43
CA ARG A 123 -10.97 7.10 -14.59
C ARG A 123 -12.18 7.11 -15.51
N ASP A 124 -13.35 6.86 -14.97
CA ASP A 124 -14.58 6.70 -15.76
C ASP A 124 -15.08 8.02 -16.35
N ARG A 125 -14.78 9.16 -15.69
CA ARG A 125 -15.17 10.50 -16.17
C ARG A 125 -14.21 11.08 -17.19
N TRP A 126 -12.90 10.94 -16.98
CA TRP A 126 -11.91 11.80 -17.65
C TRP A 126 -10.81 11.05 -18.39
N LEU A 127 -10.49 9.80 -18.06
CA LEU A 127 -9.32 9.14 -18.63
C LEU A 127 -9.58 8.74 -20.09
N LYS A 128 -8.69 9.18 -20.99
CA LYS A 128 -8.71 8.74 -22.39
C LYS A 128 -8.49 7.23 -22.52
N PRO A 129 -9.03 6.58 -23.57
CA PRO A 129 -8.66 5.20 -23.89
C PRO A 129 -7.13 5.04 -24.02
N GLY A 130 -6.56 4.10 -23.27
CA GLY A 130 -5.11 3.86 -23.22
C GLY A 130 -4.33 4.85 -22.36
N GLY A 131 -5.00 5.71 -21.58
CA GLY A 131 -4.36 6.61 -20.62
C GLY A 131 -3.60 5.87 -19.52
N LEU A 132 -2.71 6.58 -18.83
CA LEU A 132 -1.87 6.03 -17.77
C LEU A 132 -2.54 6.21 -16.40
N ILE A 133 -2.54 5.19 -15.55
CA ILE A 133 -2.95 5.28 -14.14
C ILE A 133 -1.76 4.88 -13.27
N LEU A 134 -1.39 5.73 -12.31
CA LEU A 134 -0.30 5.48 -11.38
C LEU A 134 -0.81 5.57 -9.91
N PRO A 135 -0.72 4.48 -9.13
CA PRO A 135 -0.29 3.13 -9.50
C PRO A 135 -1.30 2.44 -10.44
N SER A 136 -0.86 1.46 -11.22
CA SER A 136 -1.69 0.70 -12.16
C SER A 136 -2.38 -0.49 -11.50
N ASN A 137 -1.70 -1.15 -10.57
CA ASN A 137 -2.18 -2.35 -9.90
C ASN A 137 -1.88 -2.29 -8.41
N ALA A 138 -2.68 -3.00 -7.62
CA ALA A 138 -2.43 -3.24 -6.22
C ALA A 138 -2.80 -4.67 -5.84
N THR A 139 -2.08 -5.26 -4.90
CA THR A 139 -2.38 -6.59 -4.37
C THR A 139 -2.39 -6.55 -2.86
N LEU A 140 -3.52 -6.93 -2.25
CA LEU A 140 -3.65 -7.13 -0.81
C LEU A 140 -3.30 -8.58 -0.47
N TYR A 141 -2.41 -8.74 0.51
CA TYR A 141 -1.94 -10.02 1.02
C TYR A 141 -2.40 -10.22 2.46
N MET A 142 -2.44 -11.49 2.86
CA MET A 142 -2.57 -11.90 4.25
C MET A 142 -1.68 -13.09 4.57
N ALA A 143 -1.21 -13.19 5.81
CA ALA A 143 -0.54 -14.39 6.30
C ALA A 143 -0.76 -14.59 7.82
N PRO A 144 -0.80 -15.84 8.30
CA PRO A 144 -0.72 -16.14 9.73
C PRO A 144 0.62 -15.69 10.31
N VAL A 145 0.59 -15.15 11.52
CA VAL A 145 1.77 -14.61 12.20
C VAL A 145 1.93 -15.08 13.64
N THR A 146 3.18 -15.13 14.08
CA THR A 146 3.55 -15.26 15.48
C THR A 146 4.13 -13.95 16.00
N HIS A 147 3.70 -13.50 17.18
CA HIS A 147 4.18 -12.25 17.76
C HIS A 147 4.29 -12.38 19.29
N SER A 148 5.07 -13.37 19.73
CA SER A 148 5.21 -13.75 21.13
C SER A 148 5.65 -12.60 22.03
N ASP A 149 6.59 -11.75 21.58
CA ASP A 149 7.08 -10.62 22.38
C ASP A 149 5.97 -9.61 22.65
N ARG A 150 5.20 -9.23 21.62
CA ARG A 150 4.03 -8.34 21.76
C ARG A 150 2.96 -8.93 22.67
N TYR A 151 2.69 -10.23 22.58
CA TYR A 151 1.74 -10.90 23.47
C TYR A 151 2.25 -10.92 24.91
N SER A 152 3.55 -11.20 25.11
CA SER A 152 4.17 -11.22 26.42
C SER A 152 4.10 -9.86 27.11
N ASP A 153 4.48 -8.80 26.39
CA ASP A 153 4.46 -7.42 26.89
C ASP A 153 3.06 -6.93 27.25
N SER A 154 2.04 -7.43 26.54
CA SER A 154 0.67 -6.93 26.65
C SER A 154 -0.19 -7.75 27.59
N ILE A 155 0.06 -9.06 27.66
CA ILE A 155 -0.77 -10.05 28.35
C ILE A 155 0.01 -10.72 29.48
N ASP A 156 1.14 -11.38 29.18
CA ASP A 156 1.87 -12.14 30.21
C ASP A 156 2.48 -11.25 31.30
N PHE A 157 2.78 -9.99 30.98
CA PHE A 157 3.15 -8.95 31.94
C PHE A 157 2.21 -8.92 33.16
N TRP A 158 0.89 -9.05 32.94
CA TRP A 158 -0.10 -8.97 34.01
C TRP A 158 -0.08 -10.18 34.94
N ARG A 159 0.56 -11.29 34.57
CA ARG A 159 0.67 -12.47 35.45
C ARG A 159 1.59 -12.20 36.64
N ASN A 160 2.56 -11.31 36.49
CA ASN A 160 3.50 -10.97 37.56
C ASN A 160 4.04 -9.55 37.36
N VAL A 161 3.36 -8.59 38.00
CA VAL A 161 3.76 -7.18 37.98
C VAL A 161 4.57 -6.90 39.25
N TYR A 162 5.89 -6.99 39.14
CA TYR A 162 6.84 -6.76 40.25
C TYR A 162 6.60 -7.64 41.49
N GLY A 163 6.26 -8.92 41.29
CA GLY A 163 5.95 -9.88 42.35
C GLY A 163 4.47 -9.96 42.72
N ILE A 164 3.61 -9.17 42.07
CA ILE A 164 2.17 -9.14 42.31
C ILE A 164 1.45 -9.89 41.21
N ASP A 165 0.64 -10.90 41.58
CA ASP A 165 -0.27 -11.56 40.66
C ASP A 165 -1.42 -10.61 40.29
N MET A 166 -1.40 -10.11 39.06
CA MET A 166 -2.47 -9.29 38.49
C MET A 166 -3.21 -10.04 37.37
N SER A 167 -3.23 -11.37 37.40
CA SER A 167 -3.89 -12.20 36.37
C SER A 167 -5.39 -11.90 36.22
N ALA A 168 -6.03 -11.30 37.23
CA ALA A 168 -7.39 -10.76 37.14
C ALA A 168 -7.57 -9.70 36.02
N MET A 169 -6.48 -9.06 35.57
CA MET A 169 -6.48 -8.09 34.48
C MET A 169 -6.48 -8.74 33.09
N LEU A 170 -6.16 -10.03 32.95
CA LEU A 170 -5.98 -10.68 31.65
C LEU A 170 -7.19 -10.55 30.71
N PRO A 171 -8.45 -10.73 31.15
CA PRO A 171 -9.60 -10.55 30.26
C PRO A 171 -9.69 -9.13 29.68
N LEU A 172 -9.50 -8.12 30.54
CA LEU A 172 -9.53 -6.72 30.11
C LEU A 172 -8.31 -6.37 29.25
N ALA A 173 -7.13 -6.88 29.58
CA ALA A 173 -5.91 -6.67 28.80
C ALA A 173 -6.03 -7.24 27.39
N LYS A 174 -6.55 -8.46 27.24
CA LYS A 174 -6.82 -9.08 25.93
C LYS A 174 -7.83 -8.28 25.13
N GLN A 175 -8.94 -7.88 25.74
CA GLN A 175 -9.94 -7.05 25.08
C GLN A 175 -9.31 -5.72 24.60
N CYS A 176 -8.67 -4.96 25.49
CA CYS A 176 -8.06 -3.69 25.12
C CYS A 176 -6.93 -3.81 24.08
N ALA A 177 -6.19 -4.92 24.08
CA ALA A 177 -5.06 -5.11 23.19
C ALA A 177 -5.44 -5.66 21.80
N PHE A 178 -6.51 -6.46 21.70
CA PHE A 178 -6.78 -7.31 20.54
C PHE A 178 -8.22 -7.25 20.01
N GLU A 179 -9.14 -6.49 20.63
CA GLU A 179 -10.53 -6.36 20.15
C GLU A 179 -10.62 -5.67 18.77
N GLU A 180 -9.72 -4.71 18.51
CA GLU A 180 -9.65 -3.97 17.25
C GLU A 180 -8.36 -4.31 16.48
N PRO A 181 -8.38 -4.26 15.13
CA PRO A 181 -7.17 -4.37 14.33
C PRO A 181 -6.13 -3.32 14.72
N CYS A 182 -4.87 -3.72 14.81
CA CYS A 182 -3.76 -2.85 15.19
C CYS A 182 -2.89 -2.53 13.96
N ILE A 183 -2.39 -1.29 13.89
CA ILE A 183 -1.39 -0.90 12.88
C ILE A 183 -0.02 -0.96 13.55
N GLU A 184 0.78 -1.95 13.18
CA GLU A 184 2.07 -2.25 13.81
C GLU A 184 3.07 -2.74 12.76
N THR A 185 4.36 -2.59 13.04
CA THR A 185 5.43 -3.21 12.23
C THR A 185 5.72 -4.60 12.76
N ILE A 186 5.76 -5.58 11.86
CA ILE A 186 6.24 -6.95 12.14
C ILE A 186 7.46 -7.27 11.27
N SER A 187 8.30 -8.18 11.74
CA SER A 187 9.45 -8.69 10.97
C SER A 187 9.00 -9.85 10.07
N GLY A 188 9.70 -10.06 8.95
CA GLY A 188 9.47 -11.23 8.09
C GLY A 188 9.62 -12.57 8.83
N GLU A 189 10.39 -12.62 9.93
CA GLU A 189 10.53 -13.82 10.77
C GLU A 189 9.26 -14.16 11.57
N ASN A 190 8.36 -13.19 11.75
CA ASN A 190 7.08 -13.39 12.42
C ASN A 190 6.03 -14.01 11.49
N VAL A 191 6.30 -14.10 10.18
CA VAL A 191 5.36 -14.62 9.19
C VAL A 191 5.50 -16.14 9.10
N LEU A 192 4.41 -16.86 9.34
CA LEU A 192 4.44 -18.32 9.50
C LEU A 192 4.34 -19.09 8.18
N THR A 193 3.92 -18.43 7.10
CA THR A 193 3.74 -19.04 5.77
C THR A 193 4.04 -18.08 4.64
N TRP A 194 4.03 -18.59 3.40
CA TRP A 194 3.89 -17.73 2.23
C TRP A 194 2.56 -16.98 2.29
N PRO A 195 2.51 -15.72 1.82
CA PRO A 195 1.28 -14.94 1.85
C PRO A 195 0.24 -15.47 0.88
N HIS A 196 -1.02 -15.29 1.26
CA HIS A 196 -2.18 -15.52 0.41
C HIS A 196 -2.66 -14.20 -0.18
N VAL A 197 -3.01 -14.21 -1.47
CA VAL A 197 -3.59 -13.04 -2.13
C VAL A 197 -5.07 -12.93 -1.76
N VAL A 198 -5.43 -11.83 -1.09
CA VAL A 198 -6.81 -11.50 -0.72
C VAL A 198 -7.55 -10.89 -1.90
N LYS A 199 -6.97 -9.86 -2.52
CA LYS A 199 -7.55 -9.16 -3.67
C LYS A 199 -6.44 -8.60 -4.53
N HIS A 200 -6.51 -8.89 -5.82
CA HIS A 200 -5.81 -8.12 -6.84
C HIS A 200 -6.74 -7.02 -7.35
N VAL A 201 -6.21 -5.81 -7.46
CA VAL A 201 -6.88 -4.62 -7.97
C VAL A 201 -6.14 -4.18 -9.23
N ASP A 202 -6.84 -4.24 -10.34
CA ASP A 202 -6.43 -3.59 -11.58
C ASP A 202 -7.17 -2.25 -11.69
N CYS A 203 -6.46 -1.14 -11.54
CA CYS A 203 -7.06 0.19 -11.52
C CYS A 203 -7.75 0.55 -12.83
N TYR A 204 -7.43 -0.15 -13.93
CA TYR A 204 -8.08 0.05 -15.22
C TYR A 204 -9.46 -0.57 -15.33
N THR A 205 -9.74 -1.62 -14.55
CA THR A 205 -10.93 -2.47 -14.76
C THR A 205 -11.80 -2.60 -13.50
N VAL A 206 -11.23 -2.41 -12.31
CA VAL A 206 -11.96 -2.56 -11.05
C VAL A 206 -13.17 -1.64 -10.98
N THR A 207 -14.28 -2.17 -10.46
CA THR A 207 -15.53 -1.44 -10.28
C THR A 207 -15.82 -1.17 -8.80
N LEU A 208 -16.65 -0.15 -8.51
CA LEU A 208 -17.08 0.14 -7.13
C LEU A 208 -17.81 -1.05 -6.47
N GLY A 209 -18.61 -1.80 -7.24
CA GLY A 209 -19.35 -2.96 -6.73
C GLY A 209 -18.42 -4.08 -6.24
N GLU A 210 -17.26 -4.25 -6.85
CA GLU A 210 -16.26 -5.24 -6.39
C GLU A 210 -15.59 -4.86 -5.07
N LEU A 211 -15.66 -3.59 -4.66
CA LEU A 211 -15.07 -3.10 -3.42
C LEU A 211 -16.05 -3.18 -2.23
N GLU A 212 -17.35 -3.40 -2.49
CA GLU A 212 -18.37 -3.49 -1.44
C GLU A 212 -18.17 -4.71 -0.55
N SER A 213 -17.74 -5.82 -1.16
CA SER A 213 -17.46 -7.08 -0.47
C SER A 213 -16.37 -7.87 -1.18
N VAL A 214 -15.28 -8.15 -0.47
CA VAL A 214 -14.17 -8.98 -0.92
C VAL A 214 -14.13 -10.25 -0.08
N THR A 215 -14.34 -11.40 -0.71
CA THR A 215 -14.29 -12.70 -0.03
C THR A 215 -13.24 -13.60 -0.69
N THR A 216 -12.42 -14.24 0.14
CA THR A 216 -11.44 -15.23 -0.30
C THR A 216 -11.42 -16.44 0.63
N LYS A 217 -11.12 -17.61 0.08
CA LYS A 217 -10.79 -18.80 0.87
C LYS A 217 -9.28 -18.98 0.84
N TYR A 218 -8.70 -19.31 1.98
CA TYR A 218 -7.27 -19.50 2.11
C TYR A 218 -6.96 -20.89 2.64
N LYS A 219 -5.75 -21.35 2.34
CA LYS A 219 -5.19 -22.56 2.91
C LYS A 219 -3.69 -22.37 3.07
N PHE A 220 -3.24 -22.40 4.31
CA PHE A 220 -1.87 -22.22 4.71
C PHE A 220 -1.29 -23.55 5.19
N LYS A 221 0.04 -23.64 5.11
CA LYS A 221 0.81 -24.74 5.68
C LYS A 221 1.93 -24.13 6.51
N SER A 222 1.87 -24.27 7.82
CA SER A 222 2.84 -23.65 8.73
C SER A 222 4.26 -24.08 8.37
N MET A 223 5.17 -23.12 8.21
CA MET A 223 6.57 -23.39 7.90
C MET A 223 7.37 -23.87 9.12
N MET A 224 6.86 -23.61 10.33
CA MET A 224 7.54 -23.90 11.57
C MET A 224 6.55 -24.16 12.72
N ARG A 225 7.06 -24.73 13.81
CA ARG A 225 6.31 -24.80 15.07
C ARG A 225 6.37 -23.44 15.76
N ALA A 226 5.21 -22.83 15.99
CA ALA A 226 5.09 -21.53 16.65
C ALA A 226 3.65 -21.27 17.13
N PRO A 227 3.45 -20.43 18.16
CA PRO A 227 2.12 -19.95 18.52
C PRO A 227 1.59 -18.97 17.45
N LEU A 228 0.45 -19.31 16.85
CA LEU A 228 -0.33 -18.46 15.97
C LEU A 228 -1.05 -17.40 16.79
N HIS A 229 -0.64 -16.15 16.64
CA HIS A 229 -1.23 -15.03 17.37
C HIS A 229 -2.33 -14.32 16.58
N GLY A 230 -2.41 -14.55 15.27
CA GLY A 230 -3.40 -13.91 14.42
C GLY A 230 -2.96 -13.85 12.96
N PHE A 231 -3.51 -12.89 12.23
CA PHE A 231 -3.19 -12.64 10.82
C PHE A 231 -2.67 -11.22 10.61
N ALA A 232 -1.66 -11.09 9.76
CA ALA A 232 -1.17 -9.81 9.28
C ALA A 232 -1.63 -9.58 7.84
N PHE A 233 -1.85 -8.31 7.52
CA PHE A 233 -2.24 -7.83 6.20
C PHE A 233 -1.30 -6.73 5.74
N TRP A 234 -0.92 -6.79 4.48
CA TRP A 234 -0.09 -5.78 3.81
C TRP A 234 -0.39 -5.79 2.32
N PHE A 235 0.14 -4.82 1.60
CA PHE A 235 -0.10 -4.69 0.18
C PHE A 235 1.14 -4.25 -0.61
N ASP A 236 1.09 -4.56 -1.89
CA ASP A 236 2.00 -4.05 -2.91
C ASP A 236 1.21 -3.20 -3.91
N VAL A 237 1.82 -2.13 -4.41
CA VAL A 237 1.32 -1.38 -5.56
C VAL A 237 2.37 -1.28 -6.66
N GLU A 238 1.93 -1.44 -7.90
CA GLU A 238 2.79 -1.49 -9.08
C GLU A 238 2.54 -0.30 -10.00
N PHE A 239 3.60 0.18 -10.67
CA PHE A 239 3.56 1.36 -11.55
C PHE A 239 3.90 0.99 -13.00
N ASN A 240 3.25 -0.03 -13.56
CA ASN A 240 3.58 -0.59 -14.88
C ASN A 240 2.90 0.14 -16.05
N GLY A 241 1.77 0.81 -15.80
CA GLY A 241 0.91 1.37 -16.84
C GLY A 241 0.02 0.30 -17.50
N PRO A 242 -0.67 0.62 -18.62
CA PRO A 242 -1.61 -0.30 -19.23
C PRO A 242 -0.89 -1.49 -19.90
N ALA A 243 -1.53 -2.66 -19.94
CA ALA A 243 -0.95 -3.94 -20.41
C ALA A 243 -0.52 -4.00 -21.90
N THR A 244 -0.42 -2.87 -22.60
CA THR A 244 0.03 -2.79 -23.98
C THR A 244 0.96 -1.59 -24.18
N SER A 245 2.25 -1.82 -23.96
CA SER A 245 3.32 -1.02 -24.54
C SER A 245 4.50 -1.96 -24.77
N PRO A 246 4.74 -2.44 -26.00
CA PRO A 246 5.95 -3.21 -26.26
C PRO A 246 7.12 -2.25 -26.05
N THR A 247 7.88 -2.45 -24.98
CA THR A 247 9.19 -1.80 -24.82
C THR A 247 10.04 -2.18 -26.02
N SER A 248 10.13 -1.28 -27.02
CA SER A 248 11.02 -1.43 -28.16
C SER A 248 12.45 -1.24 -27.67
N ASN A 249 13.08 -2.32 -27.23
CA ASN A 249 14.53 -2.40 -27.13
C ASN A 249 14.97 -3.71 -27.78
N GLN A 250 14.91 -3.73 -29.11
CA GLN A 250 15.75 -4.65 -29.89
C GLN A 250 17.20 -4.18 -29.72
N VAL A 251 17.94 -4.84 -28.84
CA VAL A 251 19.40 -4.88 -28.95
C VAL A 251 19.76 -6.30 -29.31
N SER A 252 20.12 -6.47 -30.58
CA SER A 252 20.68 -7.69 -31.15
C SER A 252 21.93 -8.11 -30.38
N SER A 253 21.86 -9.21 -29.64
CA SER A 253 23.02 -9.84 -29.01
C SER A 253 23.77 -10.67 -30.05
N SER A 254 24.70 -10.03 -30.76
CA SER A 254 25.75 -10.71 -31.49
C SER A 254 26.74 -11.33 -30.50
N PHE A 255 26.79 -12.66 -30.51
CA PHE A 255 27.81 -13.49 -29.86
C PHE A 255 29.22 -13.11 -30.29
N ILE A 256 30.11 -12.81 -29.32
CA ILE A 256 31.56 -13.08 -29.42
C ILE A 256 32.06 -13.52 -28.04
N GLU A 257 32.46 -14.78 -27.96
CA GLU A 257 33.27 -15.35 -26.86
C GLU A 257 34.69 -14.77 -26.91
N SER A 258 35.25 -14.42 -25.74
CA SER A 258 36.70 -14.42 -25.51
C SER A 258 37.00 -14.43 -24.01
N SER A 259 37.72 -15.46 -23.61
CA SER A 259 38.20 -15.81 -22.27
C SER A 259 39.30 -14.87 -21.77
N ASN A 260 39.30 -14.49 -20.47
CA ASN A 260 40.38 -14.81 -19.51
C ASN A 260 40.27 -14.08 -18.15
N ASN A 261 40.74 -14.81 -17.14
CA ASN A 261 40.88 -14.53 -15.70
C ASN A 261 41.54 -13.19 -15.30
N GLN A 262 41.10 -12.55 -14.20
CA GLN A 262 41.74 -12.61 -12.86
C GLN A 262 41.02 -11.69 -11.84
N SER A 263 41.13 -12.13 -10.59
CA SER A 263 40.55 -11.65 -9.32
C SER A 263 40.86 -10.20 -8.91
N THR A 264 39.90 -9.52 -8.27
CA THR A 264 40.07 -8.86 -6.96
C THR A 264 38.72 -8.53 -6.31
N ASP A 265 38.69 -8.76 -5.01
CA ASP A 265 37.62 -8.64 -4.03
C ASP A 265 37.32 -7.17 -3.66
N VAL A 266 36.07 -6.71 -3.88
CA VAL A 266 35.40 -5.65 -3.11
C VAL A 266 33.87 -5.86 -3.26
N SER A 267 33.25 -6.55 -2.31
CA SER A 267 31.80 -6.75 -2.29
C SER A 267 31.03 -5.50 -1.81
N GLN A 268 30.94 -4.48 -2.66
CA GLN A 268 29.82 -3.53 -2.62
C GLN A 268 28.79 -3.97 -3.66
N ARG A 269 27.83 -4.79 -3.24
CA ARG A 269 26.73 -5.27 -4.07
C ARG A 269 25.71 -4.13 -4.24
N LYS A 270 26.05 -3.12 -5.06
CA LYS A 270 25.02 -2.27 -5.69
C LYS A 270 24.26 -3.14 -6.68
N LYS A 271 23.12 -3.66 -6.26
CA LYS A 271 22.12 -4.30 -7.13
C LYS A 271 21.81 -3.29 -8.24
N ARG A 272 22.35 -3.49 -9.45
CA ARG A 272 21.94 -2.75 -10.64
C ARG A 272 20.49 -3.15 -10.90
N ALA A 273 19.55 -2.22 -10.73
CA ALA A 273 18.15 -2.45 -11.03
C ALA A 273 18.00 -2.81 -12.52
N ASN A 274 17.35 -3.93 -12.81
CA ASN A 274 17.01 -4.29 -14.18
C ASN A 274 15.96 -3.29 -14.69
N PRO A 275 16.15 -2.67 -15.88
CA PRO A 275 15.19 -1.70 -16.43
C PRO A 275 13.80 -2.29 -16.73
N SER A 276 13.67 -3.62 -16.74
CA SER A 276 12.44 -4.37 -16.99
C SER A 276 11.69 -4.79 -15.72
N GLU A 277 12.22 -4.47 -14.54
CA GLU A 277 11.57 -4.82 -13.27
C GLU A 277 10.53 -3.76 -12.94
N ALA A 278 9.27 -4.22 -12.82
CA ALA A 278 8.14 -3.41 -12.37
C ALA A 278 8.55 -2.58 -11.15
N LEU A 279 8.26 -1.28 -11.18
CA LEU A 279 8.46 -0.47 -9.98
C LEU A 279 7.34 -0.80 -9.00
N VAL A 280 7.71 -1.26 -7.81
CA VAL A 280 6.78 -1.68 -6.76
C VAL A 280 7.02 -0.85 -5.50
N LEU A 281 5.93 -0.39 -4.88
CA LEU A 281 5.91 0.07 -3.50
C LEU A 281 5.24 -1.02 -2.66
N SER A 282 6.04 -1.69 -1.83
CA SER A 282 5.55 -2.72 -0.91
C SER A 282 5.44 -2.19 0.51
N THR A 283 4.50 -2.76 1.24
CA THR A 283 4.34 -2.61 2.70
C THR A 283 4.60 -3.94 3.42
N ALA A 284 5.25 -4.90 2.77
CA ALA A 284 5.52 -6.21 3.32
C ALA A 284 6.48 -6.15 4.53
N PRO A 285 6.38 -7.12 5.47
CA PRO A 285 7.26 -7.21 6.65
C PRO A 285 8.76 -7.25 6.34
N GLU A 286 9.15 -7.79 5.19
CA GLU A 286 10.55 -7.88 4.73
C GLU A 286 11.08 -6.59 4.09
N ASP A 287 10.21 -5.64 3.76
CA ASP A 287 10.56 -4.41 3.08
C ASP A 287 10.71 -3.22 4.04
N PRO A 288 11.37 -2.12 3.61
CA PRO A 288 11.52 -0.94 4.43
C PRO A 288 10.17 -0.41 4.96
N PRO A 289 10.05 -0.11 6.27
CA PRO A 289 8.79 0.33 6.85
C PRO A 289 8.22 1.59 6.17
N THR A 290 6.92 1.55 5.90
CA THR A 290 6.13 2.69 5.42
C THR A 290 5.22 3.19 6.55
N HIS A 291 4.51 4.31 6.33
CA HIS A 291 3.57 4.81 7.34
C HIS A 291 2.33 3.92 7.51
N TRP A 292 2.01 3.09 6.51
CA TRP A 292 0.91 2.11 6.59
C TRP A 292 1.23 0.93 7.49
N GLN A 293 2.53 0.60 7.64
CA GLN A 293 2.99 -0.58 8.35
C GLN A 293 2.22 -1.84 7.88
N GLN A 294 1.87 -2.74 8.81
CA GLN A 294 0.96 -3.85 8.57
C GLN A 294 -0.28 -3.71 9.44
N THR A 295 -1.40 -4.25 8.97
CA THR A 295 -2.62 -4.37 9.78
C THR A 295 -2.68 -5.74 10.43
N MET A 296 -2.77 -5.79 11.74
CA MET A 296 -2.75 -6.99 12.56
C MET A 296 -4.14 -7.29 13.11
N VAL A 297 -4.62 -8.51 12.92
CA VAL A 297 -5.84 -9.03 13.55
C VAL A 297 -5.44 -10.16 14.48
N TYR A 298 -5.45 -9.88 15.78
CA TYR A 298 -5.00 -10.81 16.81
C TYR A 298 -6.13 -11.71 17.33
N PHE A 299 -5.77 -12.90 17.75
CA PHE A 299 -6.61 -13.74 18.59
C PHE A 299 -6.43 -13.37 20.06
N TYR A 300 -7.48 -13.56 20.87
CA TYR A 300 -7.38 -13.39 22.32
C TYR A 300 -6.47 -14.45 22.96
N ASP A 301 -6.50 -15.65 22.40
CA ASP A 301 -5.71 -16.80 22.82
C ASP A 301 -4.96 -17.35 21.61
N PRO A 302 -3.62 -17.42 21.66
CA PRO A 302 -2.84 -17.97 20.57
C PRO A 302 -3.08 -19.46 20.42
N ILE A 303 -2.90 -19.96 19.20
CA ILE A 303 -3.07 -21.39 18.87
C ILE A 303 -1.69 -21.97 18.60
N ASP A 304 -1.28 -22.99 19.35
CA ASP A 304 -0.02 -23.67 19.08
C ASP A 304 -0.11 -24.42 17.75
N LEU A 305 0.76 -24.05 16.80
CA LEU A 305 0.91 -24.73 15.53
C LEU A 305 2.13 -25.63 15.55
N GLU A 306 1.97 -26.83 14.99
CA GLU A 306 3.08 -27.68 14.60
C GLU A 306 3.60 -27.29 13.20
N GLN A 307 4.85 -27.65 12.92
CA GLN A 307 5.38 -27.54 11.57
C GLN A 307 4.52 -28.38 10.61
N ASP A 308 4.31 -27.87 9.40
CA ASP A 308 3.48 -28.47 8.36
C ASP A 308 1.98 -28.57 8.68
N GLN A 309 1.53 -28.06 9.83
CA GLN A 309 0.11 -28.00 10.18
C GLN A 309 -0.65 -27.12 9.17
N LEU A 310 -1.80 -27.63 8.74
CA LEU A 310 -2.68 -26.91 7.83
C LEU A 310 -3.57 -25.97 8.63
N ILE A 311 -3.79 -24.78 8.07
CA ILE A 311 -4.75 -23.79 8.56
C ILE A 311 -5.60 -23.42 7.35
N ASP A 312 -6.90 -23.64 7.41
CA ASP A 312 -7.80 -23.25 6.33
C ASP A 312 -9.01 -22.47 6.85
N GLY A 313 -9.62 -21.70 5.95
CA GLY A 313 -10.66 -20.78 6.37
C GLY A 313 -11.12 -19.84 5.28
N SER A 314 -11.82 -18.80 5.73
CA SER A 314 -12.36 -17.76 4.86
C SER A 314 -12.12 -16.38 5.46
N LEU A 315 -11.92 -15.40 4.58
CA LEU A 315 -11.88 -14.00 4.94
C LEU A 315 -12.92 -13.26 4.11
N THR A 316 -13.73 -12.43 4.76
CA THR A 316 -14.63 -11.50 4.11
C THR A 316 -14.41 -10.09 4.65
N LEU A 317 -14.04 -9.18 3.76
CA LEU A 317 -13.93 -7.74 4.01
C LEU A 317 -15.16 -7.08 3.41
N THR A 318 -15.93 -6.34 4.20
CA THR A 318 -17.13 -5.64 3.71
C THR A 318 -17.14 -4.18 4.10
N GLN A 319 -17.56 -3.32 3.18
CA GLN A 319 -17.81 -1.91 3.49
C GLN A 319 -19.02 -1.80 4.42
N SER A 320 -18.90 -1.01 5.50
CA SER A 320 -20.01 -0.82 6.43
C SER A 320 -21.16 -0.05 5.76
N LYS A 321 -22.38 -0.53 6.00
CA LYS A 321 -23.63 0.11 5.53
C LYS A 321 -23.94 1.39 6.30
N GLU A 322 -23.48 1.50 7.55
CA GLU A 322 -23.71 2.67 8.41
C GLU A 322 -22.72 3.79 8.08
N ASN A 323 -21.47 3.43 7.81
CA ASN A 323 -20.44 4.38 7.40
C ASN A 323 -19.55 3.74 6.34
N ARG A 324 -19.66 4.23 5.10
CA ARG A 324 -18.88 3.72 3.96
C ARG A 324 -17.36 3.86 4.12
N ARG A 325 -16.89 4.66 5.09
CA ARG A 325 -15.46 4.75 5.43
C ARG A 325 -14.99 3.61 6.34
N PHE A 326 -15.91 2.91 7.00
CA PHE A 326 -15.58 1.78 7.87
C PHE A 326 -15.63 0.46 7.12
N MET A 327 -14.85 -0.49 7.61
CA MET A 327 -14.72 -1.83 7.06
C MET A 327 -14.93 -2.86 8.15
N ASN A 328 -15.73 -3.88 7.84
CA ASN A 328 -15.89 -5.04 8.70
C ASN A 328 -14.97 -6.15 8.19
N ILE A 329 -14.29 -6.82 9.11
CA ILE A 329 -13.44 -7.97 8.85
C ILE A 329 -14.11 -9.19 9.49
N HIS A 330 -14.51 -10.15 8.67
CA HIS A 330 -15.01 -11.45 9.13
C HIS A 330 -14.02 -12.53 8.75
N LEU A 331 -13.45 -13.20 9.75
CA LEU A 331 -12.40 -14.19 9.60
C LEU A 331 -12.86 -15.51 10.22
N GLU A 332 -12.85 -16.57 9.42
CA GLU A 332 -13.11 -17.95 9.85
C GLU A 332 -11.85 -18.77 9.64
N TYR A 333 -11.54 -19.66 10.57
CA TYR A 333 -10.36 -20.53 10.53
C TYR A 333 -10.64 -21.89 11.20
N THR A 334 -9.89 -22.92 10.80
CA THR A 334 -9.93 -24.28 11.38
C THR A 334 -8.52 -24.85 11.49
#